data_AF-A0A6J5TSM5-F1
#
_entry.id   AF-A0A6J5TSM5-F1
#
_cell.length_a   1.000
_cell.length_b   1.000
_cell.length_c   1.000
_cell.angle_alpha   90.00
_cell.angle_beta   90.00
_cell.angle_gamma   90.00
#
_symmetry.space_group_name_H-M   'P 1'
#
loop_
_entity.id
_entity.type
_entity.pdbx_description
1 polymer ?
#
loop_
_entity_poly.entity_id
_entity_poly.type
_entity_poly.pdbx_seq_one_letter_code
_entity_poly.pdbx_strand_id
1 'polypeptide(L)'
;MTVRNVVSWTAIINGYLNFGLDDEALGLFSDAINDGVQPNGNMFVCVFNLCSKRVDYELGRQVHGGVLKGGWSNLIVDSAVVKLYAQCGELSSAFPRI
;
A
#
# COMPACT_ATOMS: atom_id res chain seq x y z
N MET A 1 6.26 -28.27 1.20
CA MET A 1 5.86 -27.02 1.89
C MET A 1 5.73 -25.94 0.84
N THR A 2 4.54 -25.38 0.65
CA THR A 2 4.33 -24.26 -0.28
C THR A 2 4.90 -22.99 0.35
N VAL A 3 6.01 -22.49 -0.18
CA VAL A 3 6.61 -21.22 0.27
C VAL A 3 5.64 -20.10 -0.09
N ARG A 4 5.18 -19.33 0.90
CA ARG A 4 4.41 -18.11 0.64
C ARG A 4 5.30 -17.12 -0.08
N ASN A 5 4.83 -16.61 -1.20
CA ASN A 5 5.52 -15.61 -2.00
C ASN A 5 4.62 -14.39 -2.19
N VAL A 6 5.17 -13.35 -2.82
CA VAL A 6 4.45 -12.09 -3.08
C VAL A 6 3.09 -12.33 -3.76
N VAL A 7 2.97 -13.29 -4.68
CA VAL A 7 1.71 -13.60 -5.37
C VAL A 7 0.66 -14.13 -4.40
N SER A 8 1.02 -15.09 -3.53
CA SER A 8 0.08 -15.64 -2.54
C SER A 8 -0.37 -14.59 -1.51
N TRP A 9 0.54 -13.70 -1.09
CA TRP A 9 0.22 -12.60 -0.18
C TRP A 9 -0.68 -11.55 -0.85
N THR A 10 -0.41 -11.19 -2.10
CA THR A 10 -1.29 -10.27 -2.85
C THR A 10 -2.68 -10.86 -3.02
N ALA A 11 -2.79 -12.15 -3.31
CA ALA A 11 -4.07 -12.83 -3.48
C ALA A 11 -4.89 -12.84 -2.19
N ILE A 12 -4.30 -13.17 -1.03
CA ILE A 12 -5.03 -13.18 0.23
C ILE A 12 -5.44 -11.77 0.66
N ILE A 13 -4.55 -10.77 0.54
CA ILE A 13 -4.88 -9.37 0.86
C ILE A 13 -6.05 -8.87 0.00
N ASN A 14 -6.02 -9.11 -1.31
CA ASN A 14 -7.13 -8.74 -2.21
C ASN A 14 -8.43 -9.45 -1.84
N GLY A 15 -8.35 -10.73 -1.43
CA GLY A 15 -9.50 -11.47 -0.94
C GLY A 15 -10.19 -10.75 0.21
N TYR A 16 -9.44 -10.35 1.24
CA TYR A 16 -9.98 -9.65 2.40
C TYR A 16 -10.57 -8.27 2.04
N LEU A 17 -9.88 -7.50 1.19
CA LEU A 17 -10.37 -6.20 0.72
C LEU A 17 -11.69 -6.31 -0.05
N ASN A 18 -11.87 -7.36 -0.87
CA ASN A 18 -13.12 -7.59 -1.59
C ASN A 18 -14.32 -7.86 -0.67
N PHE A 19 -14.07 -8.33 0.56
CA PHE A 19 -15.10 -8.51 1.59
C PHE A 19 -15.20 -7.32 2.56
N GLY A 20 -14.45 -6.23 2.33
CA GLY A 20 -14.44 -5.07 3.21
C GLY A 20 -13.73 -5.29 4.55
N LEU A 21 -12.94 -6.37 4.67
CA LEU A 21 -12.13 -6.71 5.84
C LEU A 21 -10.80 -5.95 5.81
N ASP A 22 -10.95 -4.63 5.89
CA ASP A 22 -9.89 -3.65 5.65
C ASP A 22 -8.74 -3.74 6.68
N ASP A 23 -9.07 -3.94 7.96
CA ASP A 23 -8.08 -4.02 9.04
C ASP A 23 -7.28 -5.32 8.99
N GLU A 24 -7.96 -6.43 8.70
CA GLU A 24 -7.33 -7.73 8.52
C GLU A 24 -6.43 -7.74 7.28
N ALA A 25 -6.86 -7.10 6.18
CA ALA A 25 -6.04 -6.93 4.99
C ALA A 25 -4.76 -6.13 5.29
N LEU A 26 -4.85 -5.08 6.11
CA LEU A 26 -3.69 -4.32 6.53
C LEU A 26 -2.77 -5.14 7.45
N GLY A 27 -3.34 -5.92 8.38
CA GLY A 27 -2.57 -6.86 9.20
C GLY A 27 -1.79 -7.87 8.36
N LEU A 28 -2.43 -8.46 7.35
CA LEU A 28 -1.78 -9.37 6.40
C LEU A 28 -0.68 -8.70 5.59
N PHE A 29 -0.82 -7.42 5.23
CA PHE A 29 0.23 -6.65 4.58
C PHE A 29 1.44 -6.45 5.52
N SER A 30 1.20 -6.10 6.79
CA SER A 30 2.25 -5.99 7.80
C SER A 30 2.97 -7.32 8.02
N ASP A 31 2.24 -8.43 8.12
CA ASP A 31 2.80 -9.78 8.26
C ASP A 31 3.67 -10.15 7.06
N ALA A 32 3.23 -9.84 5.83
CA ALA A 32 4.02 -10.08 4.63
C ALA A 32 5.37 -9.35 4.67
N ILE A 33 5.37 -8.07 5.10
CA ILE A 33 6.61 -7.30 5.25
C ILE A 33 7.51 -7.91 6.34
N ASN A 34 6.94 -8.30 7.48
CA ASN A 34 7.67 -8.92 8.60
C ASN A 34 8.29 -10.27 8.21
N ASP A 35 7.63 -11.03 7.33
CA ASP A 35 8.13 -12.26 6.73
C ASP A 35 9.20 -12.02 5.63
N GLY A 36 9.61 -10.76 5.42
CA GLY A 36 10.66 -10.37 4.48
C GLY A 36 10.18 -10.30 3.02
N VAL A 37 8.88 -10.34 2.77
CA VAL A 37 8.33 -10.23 1.42
C VAL A 37 8.43 -8.78 0.95
N GLN A 38 9.07 -8.59 -0.21
CA GLN A 38 9.07 -7.29 -0.88
C GLN A 38 7.68 -7.03 -1.48
N PRO A 39 6.95 -5.97 -1.05
CA PRO A 39 5.65 -5.68 -1.62
C PRO A 39 5.76 -5.29 -3.09
N ASN A 40 4.77 -5.67 -3.89
CA ASN A 40 4.66 -5.23 -5.28
C ASN A 40 3.75 -4.00 -5.39
N GLY A 41 3.73 -3.37 -6.57
CA GLY A 41 2.87 -2.21 -6.84
C GLY A 41 1.39 -2.41 -6.49
N ASN A 42 0.84 -3.62 -6.70
CA ASN A 42 -0.55 -3.91 -6.37
C ASN A 42 -0.82 -3.84 -4.86
N MET A 43 0.06 -4.43 -4.05
CA MET A 43 -0.05 -4.35 -2.59
C MET A 43 0.00 -2.90 -2.11
N PHE A 44 0.89 -2.07 -2.67
CA PHE A 44 0.94 -0.64 -2.33
C PHE A 44 -0.34 0.09 -2.70
N VAL A 45 -0.88 -0.15 -3.91
CA VAL A 45 -2.14 0.47 -4.37
C VAL A 45 -3.31 0.10 -3.44
N CYS A 46 -3.37 -1.15 -2.99
CA CYS A 46 -4.36 -1.61 -2.02
C CYS A 46 -4.29 -0.80 -0.71
N VAL A 47 -3.09 -0.70 -0.13
CA VAL A 47 -2.89 0.03 1.12
C VAL A 47 -3.13 1.53 0.94
N PHE A 48 -2.71 2.13 -0.17
CA PHE A 48 -3.02 3.54 -0.45
C PHE A 48 -4.51 3.81 -0.56
N ASN A 49 -5.27 2.95 -1.25
CA ASN A 49 -6.72 3.08 -1.32
C ASN A 49 -7.37 2.98 0.06
N LEU A 50 -6.84 2.12 0.93
CA LEU A 50 -7.29 2.00 2.31
C LEU A 50 -7.01 3.28 3.12
N CYS A 51 -5.77 3.77 3.08
CA CYS A 51 -5.37 5.01 3.75
C CYS A 51 -6.20 6.20 3.26
N SER A 52 -6.43 6.26 1.95
CA SER A 52 -7.26 7.27 1.29
C SER A 52 -8.70 7.24 1.84
N LYS A 53 -9.34 6.06 1.86
CA LYS A 53 -10.69 5.84 2.41
C LYS A 53 -10.81 6.27 3.89
N ARG A 54 -9.75 6.05 4.67
CA ARG A 54 -9.70 6.37 6.10
C ARG A 54 -9.19 7.79 6.41
N VAL A 55 -8.70 8.50 5.39
CA VAL A 55 -7.95 9.75 5.55
C VAL A 55 -6.76 9.57 6.53
N ASP A 56 -6.13 8.39 6.46
CA ASP A 56 -4.99 8.02 7.31
C ASP A 56 -3.67 8.49 6.68
N TYR A 57 -3.36 9.75 6.93
CA TYR A 57 -2.17 10.41 6.41
C TYR A 57 -0.87 9.76 6.90
N GLU A 58 -0.80 9.37 8.17
CA GLU A 58 0.43 8.85 8.75
C GLU A 58 0.80 7.49 8.18
N LEU A 59 -0.16 6.56 8.12
CA LEU A 59 0.06 5.27 7.50
C LEU A 59 0.39 5.43 6.01
N GLY A 60 -0.36 6.29 5.30
CA GLY A 60 -0.11 6.61 3.91
C GLY A 60 1.32 7.11 3.66
N ARG A 61 1.82 7.98 4.53
CA ARG A 61 3.20 8.51 4.47
C ARG A 61 4.25 7.42 4.70
N GLN A 62 4.04 6.54 5.68
CA GLN A 62 4.95 5.43 5.96
C GLN A 62 5.06 4.49 4.75
N VAL A 63 3.91 4.14 4.16
CA VAL A 63 3.83 3.26 2.99
C VAL A 63 4.45 3.93 1.76
N HIS A 64 4.22 5.23 1.54
CA HIS A 64 4.87 5.99 0.48
C HIS A 64 6.40 6.02 0.62
N GLY A 65 6.92 6.10 1.85
CA GLY A 65 8.35 5.92 2.10
C GLY A 65 8.89 4.56 1.61
N GLY A 66 8.11 3.49 1.80
CA GLY A 66 8.42 2.16 1.28
C GLY A 66 8.46 2.10 -0.26
N VAL A 67 7.52 2.77 -0.92
CA VAL A 67 7.47 2.92 -2.38
C VAL A 67 8.72 3.60 -2.91
N LEU A 68 9.09 4.75 -2.32
CA LEU A 68 10.27 5.52 -2.72
C LEU A 68 11.56 4.71 -2.50
N LYS A 69 11.71 4.08 -1.33
CA LYS A 69 12.89 3.27 -0.99
C LYS A 69 13.04 2.05 -1.91
N GLY A 70 11.92 1.45 -2.32
CA GLY A 70 11.90 0.30 -3.23
C GLY A 70 11.97 0.66 -4.71
N GLY A 71 11.93 1.94 -5.08
CA GLY A 71 11.90 2.37 -6.48
C GLY A 71 10.62 1.95 -7.22
N TRP A 72 9.51 1.80 -6.51
CA TRP A 72 8.24 1.35 -7.07
C TRP A 72 7.48 2.51 -7.71
N SER A 73 7.86 2.90 -8.92
CA SER A 73 7.12 3.93 -9.68
C SER A 73 6.50 3.32 -10.93
N ASN A 74 5.19 3.54 -11.08
CA ASN A 74 4.45 3.35 -12.31
C ASN A 74 3.15 4.15 -12.20
N LEU A 75 2.49 4.35 -13.34
CA LEU A 75 1.26 5.15 -13.42
C LEU A 75 0.19 4.76 -12.38
N ILE A 76 0.04 3.47 -12.07
CA ILE A 76 -0.98 2.99 -11.14
C ILE A 76 -0.61 3.34 -9.70
N VAL A 77 0.64 3.08 -9.30
CA VAL A 77 1.14 3.40 -7.96
C VAL A 77 1.16 4.90 -7.74
N ASP A 78 1.69 5.67 -8.69
CA ASP A 78 1.83 7.11 -8.60
C ASP A 78 0.44 7.78 -8.53
N SER A 79 -0.54 7.29 -9.28
CA SER A 79 -1.93 7.77 -9.19
C SER A 79 -2.55 7.48 -7.82
N ALA A 80 -2.26 6.33 -7.22
CA ALA A 80 -2.76 5.97 -5.89
C ALA A 80 -2.13 6.86 -4.79
N VAL A 81 -0.85 7.20 -4.91
CA VAL A 81 -0.16 8.16 -4.04
C VAL A 81 -0.80 9.55 -4.13
N VAL A 82 -1.00 10.06 -5.35
CA VAL A 82 -1.65 11.36 -5.56
C VAL A 82 -3.06 11.38 -4.96
N LYS A 83 -3.85 10.34 -5.21
CA LYS A 83 -5.21 10.20 -4.66
C LYS A 83 -5.20 10.22 -3.13
N LEU A 84 -4.30 9.46 -2.49
CA LEU A 84 -4.15 9.43 -1.04
C LEU A 84 -3.95 10.84 -0.49
N TYR A 85 -2.92 11.55 -0.98
CA TYR A 85 -2.58 12.86 -0.44
C TYR A 85 -3.61 13.93 -0.77
N ALA A 86 -4.27 13.83 -1.94
CA ALA A 86 -5.41 14.68 -2.26
C ALA A 86 -6.56 14.49 -1.25
N GLN A 87 -6.90 13.26 -0.88
CA GLN A 87 -7.93 12.98 0.13
C GLN A 87 -7.53 13.40 1.54
N CYS A 88 -6.23 13.40 1.84
CA CYS A 88 -5.70 13.91 3.12
C CYS A 88 -5.57 15.45 3.14
N GLY A 89 -5.82 16.16 2.04
CA GLY A 89 -5.61 17.61 1.95
C GLY A 89 -4.14 18.03 1.87
N GLU A 90 -3.22 17.09 1.71
CA GLU A 90 -1.76 17.27 1.80
C GLU A 90 -1.06 16.94 0.47
N LEU A 91 -1.66 17.35 -0.66
CA LEU A 91 -1.23 16.98 -2.02
C LEU A 91 0.26 17.27 -2.29
N SER A 92 0.84 18.29 -1.66
CA SER A 92 2.26 18.61 -1.79
C SER A 92 3.18 17.46 -1.34
N SER A 93 2.71 16.61 -0.42
CA SER A 93 3.45 15.44 0.08
C SER A 93 3.51 14.28 -0.94
N ALA A 94 2.71 14.33 -2.02
CA ALA A 94 2.76 13.32 -3.09
C ALA A 94 4.04 13.42 -3.93
N PHE A 95 4.64 14.61 -3.99
CA PHE A 95 5.80 14.88 -4.83
C PHE A 95 7.04 14.99 -3.93
N PRO A 96 7.96 14.01 -3.95
CA PRO A 96 9.19 14.11 -3.17
C PRO A 96 9.95 15.37 -3.60
N ARG A 97 10.41 16.15 -2.61
CA ARG A 97 11.26 17.31 -2.86
C ARG A 97 12.65 16.81 -3.27
N ILE A 98 13.02 17.08 -4.51
CA ILE A 98 14.35 16.81 -5.09
C ILE A 98 15.33 17.88 -4.59
#